data_AF-A0A1C3XDJ5-F1
#
_entry.id   AF-A0A1C3XDJ5-F1
#
_cell.length_a   1.000
_cell.length_b   1.000
_cell.length_c   1.000
_cell.angle_alpha   90.00
_cell.angle_beta   90.00
_cell.angle_gamma   90.00
#
_symmetry.space_group_name_H-M   'P 1'
#
loop_
_entity.id
_entity.type
_entity.pdbx_description
1 polymer ?
#
loop_
_entity_poly.entity_id
_entity_poly.type
_entity_poly.pdbx_seq_one_letter_code
_entity_poly.pdbx_strand_id
1 'polypeptide(L)' 'MDDNDADRYLRQANACLEEAQNATRVADKEAWLKLSEEWMAMAEKAQRETPHEH' A
#
# COMPACT_ATOMS: atom_id res chain seq x y z
N MET A 1 -7.81 -17.27 -9.84
CA MET A 1 -7.27 -15.90 -9.84
C MET A 1 -6.78 -15.70 -8.42
N ASP A 2 -5.56 -16.14 -8.12
CA ASP A 2 -4.89 -15.78 -6.88
C ASP A 2 -4.54 -14.31 -7.00
N ASP A 3 -5.45 -13.44 -6.58
CA ASP A 3 -5.12 -12.05 -6.31
C ASP A 3 -4.12 -12.09 -5.16
N ASN A 4 -2.84 -12.03 -5.50
CA ASN A 4 -1.75 -11.92 -4.54
C ASN A 4 -2.06 -10.74 -3.62
N ASP A 5 -2.39 -11.02 -2.36
CA ASP A 5 -2.83 -10.01 -1.39
C ASP A 5 -1.81 -8.86 -1.31
N ALA A 6 -0.52 -9.18 -1.49
CA ALA A 6 0.55 -8.19 -1.61
C ALA A 6 0.36 -7.21 -2.77
N ASP A 7 0.00 -7.68 -3.96
CA ASP A 7 -0.23 -6.82 -5.13
C ASP A 7 -1.45 -5.92 -4.93
N ARG A 8 -2.48 -6.41 -4.22
CA ARG A 8 -3.64 -5.60 -3.83
C ARG A 8 -3.22 -4.48 -2.87
N TYR A 9 -2.43 -4.80 -1.86
CA TYR A 9 -1.93 -3.81 -0.90
C TYR A 9 -0.98 -2.80 -1.56
N LEU A 10 -0.10 -3.21 -2.48
CA LEU A 10 0.76 -2.31 -3.25
C LEU A 10 -0.05 -1.35 -4.13
N ARG A 11 -1.10 -1.83 -4.79
CA ARG A 11 -2.01 -0.97 -5.56
C ARG A 11 -2.68 0.08 -4.68
N GLN A 12 -3.12 -0.29 -3.48
CA GLN A 12 -3.72 0.67 -2.54
C GLN A 12 -2.70 1.67 -2.01
N ALA A 13 -1.46 1.24 -1.73
CA ALA A 13 -0.39 2.14 -1.34
C ALA A 13 -0.11 3.20 -2.42
N ASN A 14 0.01 2.77 -3.69
CA ASN A 14 0.24 3.69 -4.81
C ASN A 14 -0.92 4.67 -5.01
N ALA A 15 -2.17 4.22 -4.91
CA ALA A 15 -3.33 5.11 -4.98
C ALA A 15 -3.30 6.16 -3.85
N CYS A 16 -2.91 5.77 -2.62
CA CYS A 16 -2.73 6.72 -1.52
C CYS A 16 -1.61 7.74 -1.81
N LEU A 17 -0.51 7.33 -2.46
CA LEU A 17 0.55 8.25 -2.85
C LEU A 17 0.11 9.26 -3.92
N GLU A 18 -0.73 8.84 -4.86
CA GLU A 18 -1.33 9.74 -5.86
C GLU A 18 -2.29 10.74 -5.20
N GLU A 19 -3.13 10.29 -4.28
CA GLU A 19 -4.01 11.17 -3.50
C GLU A 19 -3.21 12.13 -2.61
N ALA A 20 -2.09 11.67 -2.01
CA ALA A 20 -1.18 12.52 -1.24
C ALA A 20 -0.55 13.64 -2.10
N GLN A 21 -0.29 13.38 -3.37
CA GLN A 21 0.24 14.37 -4.31
C GLN A 21 -0.83 15.38 -4.75
N ASN A 22 -2.07 14.93 -4.91
CA ASN A 22 -3.21 15.78 -5.26
C ASN A 22 -3.79 16.54 -4.04
N ALA A 23 -3.49 16.09 -2.82
CA ALA A 23 -3.95 16.71 -1.60
C ALA A 23 -3.42 18.15 -1.45
N THR A 24 -4.35 19.09 -1.36
CA THR A 24 -4.03 20.52 -1.23
C THR A 24 -3.62 20.89 0.21
N ARG A 25 -4.02 20.08 1.19
CA ARG A 25 -3.71 20.28 2.61
C ARG A 25 -2.56 19.40 3.04
N VAL A 26 -1.60 19.99 3.75
CA VAL A 26 -0.44 19.27 4.29
C VAL A 26 -0.86 18.15 5.24
N ALA A 27 -1.88 18.38 6.08
CA ALA A 27 -2.39 17.35 6.99
C ALA A 27 -2.99 16.14 6.25
N ASP A 28 -3.71 16.39 5.15
CA ASP A 28 -4.28 15.31 4.33
C ASP A 28 -3.16 14.56 3.59
N LYS A 29 -2.15 15.28 3.09
CA LYS A 29 -0.95 14.67 2.50
C LYS A 29 -0.22 13.77 3.50
N GLU A 30 0.01 14.21 4.72
CA GLU A 30 0.63 13.39 5.77
C GLU A 30 -0.22 12.17 6.13
N ALA A 31 -1.55 12.31 6.18
CA ALA A 31 -2.45 11.19 6.42
C ALA A 31 -2.39 10.15 5.29
N TRP A 32 -2.42 10.58 4.04
CA TRP A 32 -2.29 9.71 2.88
C TRP A 32 -0.92 9.03 2.80
N LEU A 33 0.16 9.75 3.13
CA LEU A 33 1.51 9.18 3.20
C LEU A 33 1.60 8.08 4.25
N LYS A 34 1.12 8.34 5.48
CA LYS A 34 1.07 7.31 6.55
C LYS A 34 0.26 6.09 6.13
N LEU A 35 -0.90 6.31 5.51
CA LEU A 35 -1.74 5.22 5.04
C LEU A 35 -1.03 4.40 3.95
N SER A 36 -0.29 5.05 3.05
CA SER A 36 0.51 4.36 2.03
C SER A 36 1.62 3.50 2.65
N GLU A 37 2.28 3.96 3.71
CA GLU A 37 3.31 3.22 4.44
C GLU A 37 2.71 1.98 5.13
N GLU A 38 1.54 2.10 5.74
CA GLU A 38 0.82 0.97 6.34
C GLU A 38 0.45 -0.09 5.29
N TRP A 39 -0.03 0.33 4.12
CA TRP A 39 -0.30 -0.58 3.00
C TRP A 39 0.95 -1.26 2.47
N MET A 40 2.07 -0.55 2.35
CA MET A 40 3.35 -1.16 1.95
C MET A 40 3.84 -2.17 2.98
N ALA A 41 3.71 -1.89 4.27
CA ALA A 41 4.07 -2.82 5.33
C ALA A 41 3.19 -4.08 5.33
N MET A 42 1.89 -3.94 5.05
CA MET A 42 0.98 -5.08 4.87
C MET A 42 1.32 -5.88 3.61
N ALA A 43 1.68 -5.21 2.52
CA ALA A 43 2.14 -5.87 1.29
C ALA A 43 3.42 -6.68 1.53
N GLU A 44 4.38 -6.12 2.25
CA GLU A 44 5.62 -6.80 2.59
C GLU A 44 5.38 -8.02 3.47
N LYS A 45 4.49 -7.91 4.47
CA LYS A 45 4.08 -9.05 5.29
C LYS A 45 3.39 -10.12 4.45
N ALA A 46 2.44 -9.73 3.59
CA ALA A 46 1.74 -10.66 2.71
C ALA A 46 2.71 -11.40 1.78
N GLN A 47 3.73 -10.72 1.22
CA GLN A 47 4.78 -11.36 0.41
C GLN A 47 5.63 -12.35 1.21
N ARG A 48 5.94 -12.04 2.48
CA ARG A 48 6.71 -12.93 3.35
C ARG A 48 5.88 -14.12 3.82
N GLU A 49 4.57 -13.93 4.01
CA GLU A 49 3.64 -14.95 4.47
C GLU A 49 3.14 -15.85 3.33
N THR A 50 3.17 -15.41 2.07
CA THR A 50 3.01 -16.29 0.91
C THR A 50 4.26 -17.16 0.78
N PRO A 51 4.23 -18.44 1.20
CA PRO A 51 5.33 -19.34 0.96
C PRO A 51 5.21 -19.72 -0.52
N HIS A 52 6.12 -19.24 -1.35
CA HIS A 52 6.39 -19.93 -2.62
C HIS A 52 6.98 -21.30 -2.27
N GLU A 53 6.12 -22.27 -1.97
CA GLU A 53 6.46 -23.68 -2.12
C GLU A 53 6.32 -24.02 -3.61
N HIS A 54 7.44 -24.04 -4.35
CA HIS A 54 7.60 -24.97 -5.48
C HIS A 54 9.06 -25.21 -5.85
#